data_AF-A0A1X3DAW1-F1
#
_entry.id   AF-A0A1X3DAW1-F1
#
_cell.length_a   1.000
_cell.length_b   1.000
_cell.length_c   1.000
_cell.angle_alpha   90.00
_cell.angle_beta   90.00
_cell.angle_gamma   90.00
#
_symmetry.space_group_name_H-M   'P 1'
#
loop_
_entity.id
_entity.type
_entity.pdbx_description
1 polymer ?
#
loop_
_entity_poly.entity_id
_entity_poly.type
_entity_poly.pdbx_seq_one_letter_code
_entity_poly.pdbx_strand_id
1 'polypeptide(L)'
;MQRPKCQLPAQSHGHHTKKKTTTYKEQKPEQVAAYQQALSQYTDYQAVFLDETGFDTFFYRPYAYSKKGVPVKAQISGRKYQRISLVAAQIQGKGSLRPLQKNQNSSKFS
;
A
#
# COMPACT_ATOMS: atom_id res chain seq x y z
N MET A 1 -58.99 22.15 -10.26
CA MET A 1 -58.53 21.04 -11.11
C MET A 1 -57.35 20.37 -10.42
N GLN A 2 -57.55 19.18 -9.84
CA GLN A 2 -56.48 18.45 -9.13
C GLN A 2 -55.81 17.48 -10.10
N ARG A 3 -54.47 17.50 -10.18
CA ARG A 3 -53.71 16.58 -11.04
C ARG A 3 -53.73 15.16 -10.46
N PRO A 4 -53.94 14.11 -11.27
CA PRO A 4 -53.86 12.75 -10.78
C PRO A 4 -52.40 12.38 -10.45
N LYS A 5 -52.19 11.71 -9.31
CA LYS A 5 -50.90 11.11 -8.96
C LYS A 5 -50.70 9.86 -9.82
N CYS A 6 -49.70 9.89 -10.70
CA CYS A 6 -49.23 8.70 -11.39
C CYS A 6 -48.59 7.75 -10.36
N GLN A 7 -49.22 6.61 -10.09
CA GLN A 7 -48.62 5.50 -9.35
C GLN A 7 -47.74 4.71 -10.31
N LEU A 8 -46.42 4.87 -10.20
CA LEU A 8 -45.47 3.96 -10.84
C LEU A 8 -45.20 2.79 -9.87
N PRO A 9 -45.31 1.52 -10.30
CA PRO A 9 -44.88 0.41 -9.48
C PRO A 9 -43.34 0.42 -9.38
N ALA A 10 -42.83 0.70 -8.19
CA ALA A 10 -41.42 0.55 -7.89
C ALA A 10 -41.08 -0.95 -7.83
N GLN A 11 -40.67 -1.53 -8.95
CA GLN A 11 -40.06 -2.86 -8.95
C GLN A 11 -38.64 -2.72 -8.39
N SER A 12 -38.47 -2.86 -7.07
CA SER A 12 -37.14 -2.93 -6.47
C SER A 12 -36.47 -4.23 -6.92
N HIS A 13 -35.66 -4.16 -7.97
CA HIS A 13 -34.74 -5.22 -8.30
C HIS A 13 -33.66 -5.19 -7.22
N GLY A 14 -33.85 -6.00 -6.18
CA GLY A 14 -32.92 -6.09 -5.06
C GLY A 14 -31.56 -6.58 -5.56
N HIS A 15 -30.66 -5.65 -5.86
CA HIS A 15 -29.26 -5.97 -6.07
C HIS A 15 -28.70 -6.47 -4.74
N HIS A 16 -28.68 -7.79 -4.55
CA HIS A 16 -28.01 -8.39 -3.42
C HIS A 16 -26.50 -8.08 -3.57
N THR A 17 -26.01 -7.08 -2.86
CA THR A 17 -24.58 -6.85 -2.74
C THR A 17 -24.12 -7.59 -1.50
N LYS A 18 -23.41 -8.70 -1.69
CA LYS A 18 -22.79 -9.40 -0.56
C LYS A 18 -21.79 -8.45 0.10
N LYS A 19 -22.03 -8.10 1.36
CA LYS A 19 -21.10 -7.27 2.15
C LYS A 19 -19.76 -8.01 2.22
N LYS A 20 -18.67 -7.31 1.92
CA LYS A 20 -17.33 -7.86 2.07
C LYS A 20 -17.05 -8.10 3.56
N THR A 21 -16.59 -9.29 3.90
CA THR A 21 -16.12 -9.63 5.26
C THR A 21 -14.87 -8.82 5.57
N THR A 22 -14.81 -8.22 6.77
CA THR A 22 -13.69 -7.39 7.26
C THR A 22 -12.61 -8.21 7.97
N THR A 23 -12.67 -9.54 7.90
CA THR A 23 -11.74 -10.41 8.62
C THR A 23 -10.43 -10.55 7.86
N TYR A 24 -9.32 -10.40 8.58
CA TYR A 24 -7.98 -10.73 8.08
C TYR A 24 -7.94 -12.22 7.73
N LYS A 25 -7.38 -12.57 6.57
CA LYS A 25 -7.18 -13.99 6.22
C LYS A 25 -6.08 -14.53 7.12
N GLU A 26 -6.46 -15.41 8.03
CA GLU A 26 -5.49 -16.08 8.88
C GLU A 26 -4.54 -16.96 8.06
N GLN A 27 -3.34 -17.13 8.59
CA GLN A 27 -2.31 -17.96 7.99
C GLN A 27 -2.76 -19.43 8.01
N LYS A 28 -2.48 -20.18 6.95
CA LYS A 28 -2.81 -21.62 6.87
C LYS A 28 -1.74 -22.43 7.59
N PRO A 29 -2.02 -23.00 8.78
CA PRO A 29 -0.99 -23.64 9.60
C PRO A 29 -0.36 -24.85 8.93
N GLU A 30 -1.13 -25.62 8.15
CA GLU A 30 -0.65 -26.78 7.40
C GLU A 30 0.46 -26.41 6.40
N GLN A 31 0.29 -25.29 5.68
CA GLN A 31 1.28 -24.83 4.70
C GLN A 31 2.56 -24.35 5.38
N VAL A 32 2.43 -23.73 6.56
CA VAL A 32 3.56 -23.28 7.37
C VAL A 32 4.36 -24.47 7.89
N ALA A 33 3.67 -25.47 8.45
CA ALA A 33 4.30 -26.67 8.98
C ALA A 33 5.05 -27.45 7.87
N ALA A 34 4.40 -27.65 6.72
CA ALA A 34 5.03 -28.32 5.58
C ALA A 34 6.29 -27.56 5.10
N TYR A 35 6.23 -26.24 5.04
CA TYR A 35 7.38 -25.42 4.64
C TYR A 35 8.53 -25.48 5.68
N GLN A 36 8.21 -25.41 6.97
CA GLN A 36 9.21 -25.54 8.04
C GLN A 36 9.88 -26.93 8.04
N GLN A 37 9.11 -27.98 7.77
CA GLN A 37 9.65 -29.34 7.61
C GLN A 37 10.56 -29.46 6.37
N ALA A 38 10.27 -28.74 5.29
CA ALA A 38 11.15 -28.70 4.13
C ALA A 38 12.46 -27.96 4.46
N LEU A 39 12.40 -26.87 5.23
CA LEU A 39 13.56 -26.09 5.64
C LEU A 39 14.51 -26.86 6.57
N SER A 40 14.01 -27.78 7.39
CA SER A 40 14.85 -28.58 8.30
C SER A 40 15.83 -29.51 7.57
N GLN A 41 15.64 -29.74 6.27
CA GLN A 41 16.57 -30.50 5.44
C GLN A 41 17.84 -29.70 5.08
N TYR A 42 17.81 -28.37 5.21
CA TYR A 42 18.86 -27.45 4.73
C TYR A 42 19.65 -26.81 5.90
N THR A 43 19.93 -27.58 6.95
CA THR A 43 20.67 -27.10 8.14
C THR A 43 22.11 -26.71 7.86
N ASP A 44 22.70 -27.27 6.80
CA ASP A 44 24.12 -27.09 6.47
C ASP A 44 24.41 -25.72 5.84
N TYR A 45 23.36 -24.99 5.43
CA TYR A 45 23.48 -23.72 4.74
C TYR A 45 23.31 -22.53 5.69
N GLN A 46 24.05 -21.45 5.42
CA GLN A 46 23.86 -20.18 6.10
C GLN A 46 22.55 -19.53 5.64
N ALA A 47 21.62 -19.33 6.57
CA ALA A 47 20.37 -18.62 6.27
C ALA A 47 20.63 -17.12 6.01
N VAL A 48 20.10 -16.64 4.87
CA VAL A 48 20.08 -15.23 4.47
C VAL A 48 18.63 -14.84 4.16
N PHE A 49 18.12 -13.86 4.88
CA PHE A 49 16.76 -13.33 4.71
C PHE A 49 16.81 -12.13 3.77
N LEU A 50 16.05 -12.16 2.69
CA LEU A 50 15.91 -11.04 1.75
C LEU A 50 14.50 -10.46 1.89
N ASP A 51 14.41 -9.15 2.05
CA ASP A 51 13.12 -8.46 2.12
C ASP A 51 13.14 -7.13 1.36
N GLU A 52 11.97 -6.77 0.82
CA GLU A 52 11.73 -5.50 0.15
C GLU A 52 10.76 -4.65 0.96
N THR A 53 11.21 -3.47 1.39
CA THR A 53 10.36 -2.50 2.07
C THR A 53 10.16 -1.26 1.20
N GLY A 54 8.92 -0.81 1.02
CA GLY A 54 8.59 0.41 0.30
C GLY A 54 8.19 1.55 1.24
N PHE A 55 8.83 2.70 1.09
CA PHE A 55 8.49 3.94 1.80
C PHE A 55 7.85 4.92 0.83
N ASP A 56 6.61 5.31 1.11
CA ASP A 56 5.93 6.38 0.37
C ASP A 56 6.19 7.71 1.09
N THR A 57 7.06 8.53 0.51
CA THR A 57 7.32 9.89 1.01
C THR A 57 6.31 10.85 0.40
N PHE A 58 5.46 11.43 1.26
CA PHE A 58 4.54 12.48 0.86
C PHE A 58 5.25 13.83 0.96
N PHE A 59 5.31 14.58 -0.14
CA PHE A 59 5.84 15.93 -0.11
C PHE A 59 4.81 16.90 0.49
N TYR A 60 4.70 16.94 1.82
CA TYR A 60 3.93 17.98 2.50
C TYR A 60 4.66 19.33 2.39
N ARG A 61 4.09 20.27 1.63
CA ARG A 61 4.59 21.64 1.51
C ARG A 61 3.56 22.58 2.13
N PRO A 62 3.77 23.10 3.35
CA PRO A 62 2.82 23.99 4.02
C PRO A 62 2.72 25.38 3.37
N TYR A 63 3.73 25.78 2.58
CA TYR A 63 3.81 27.07 1.92
C TYR A 63 4.05 26.92 0.41
N ALA A 64 3.37 27.74 -0.37
CA ALA A 64 3.67 27.94 -1.79
C ALA A 64 4.59 29.17 -1.96
N TYR A 65 5.30 29.24 -3.08
CA TYR A 65 6.04 30.45 -3.44
C TYR A 65 5.07 31.63 -3.59
N SER A 66 5.34 32.71 -2.86
CA SER A 66 4.53 33.94 -2.86
C SER A 66 5.42 35.18 -2.83
N LYS A 67 4.82 36.35 -3.06
CA LYS A 67 5.51 37.63 -2.84
C LYS A 67 5.90 37.76 -1.36
N LYS A 68 7.06 38.35 -1.08
CA LYS A 68 7.56 38.59 0.28
C LYS A 68 6.45 39.22 1.15
N GLY A 69 6.15 38.61 2.30
CA GLY A 69 5.15 39.09 3.25
C GLY A 69 3.74 38.50 3.10
N VAL A 70 3.45 37.66 2.09
CA VAL A 70 2.13 37.05 1.92
C VAL A 70 2.18 35.54 2.26
N PRO A 71 1.62 35.09 3.40
CA PRO A 71 1.55 33.67 3.70
C PRO A 71 0.50 32.98 2.81
N VAL A 72 0.94 32.15 1.87
CA VAL A 72 0.04 31.28 1.09
C VAL A 72 -0.09 29.95 1.82
N LYS A 73 -1.26 29.73 2.46
CA LYS A 73 -1.62 28.43 3.03
C LYS A 73 -1.85 27.45 1.89
N ALA A 74 -1.20 26.29 1.95
CA ALA A 74 -1.16 25.34 0.85
C ALA A 74 -2.54 24.79 0.45
N GLN A 75 -3.07 25.26 -0.68
CA GLN A 75 -3.90 24.47 -1.59
C GLN A 75 -3.08 24.17 -2.85
N ILE A 76 -2.01 23.39 -2.69
CA ILE A 76 -1.24 22.92 -3.84
C ILE A 76 -1.95 21.68 -4.37
N SER A 77 -2.66 21.83 -5.48
CA SER A 77 -3.22 20.68 -6.21
C SER A 77 -2.07 19.91 -6.87
N GLY A 78 -2.03 18.60 -6.66
CA GLY A 78 -0.96 17.73 -7.13
C GLY A 78 -0.30 16.99 -5.97
N ARG A 79 -0.67 15.72 -5.80
CA ARG A 79 0.00 14.84 -4.84
C ARG A 79 1.31 14.37 -5.45
N LYS A 80 2.41 15.03 -5.10
CA LYS A 80 3.74 14.48 -5.38
C LYS A 80 4.01 13.43 -4.30
N TYR A 81 4.06 12.16 -4.71
CA TYR A 81 4.57 11.05 -3.91
C TYR A 81 5.90 10.64 -4.51
N GLN A 82 6.94 10.52 -3.68
CA GLN A 82 8.15 9.80 -4.06
C GLN A 82 8.14 8.48 -3.32
N ARG A 83 8.25 7.37 -4.06
CA ARG A 83 8.40 6.05 -3.48
C ARG A 83 9.87 5.66 -3.46
N ILE A 84 10.37 5.30 -2.29
CA ILE A 84 11.70 4.73 -2.11
C ILE A 84 11.52 3.26 -1.78
N SER A 85 12.06 2.38 -2.61
CA SER A 85 12.12 0.95 -2.31
C SER A 85 13.49 0.61 -1.73
N LEU A 86 13.51 -0.06 -0.59
CA LEU A 86 14.69 -0.58 0.07
C LEU A 86 14.70 -2.11 -0.07
N VAL A 87 15.77 -2.67 -0.62
CA VAL A 87 16.02 -4.11 -0.60
C VAL A 87 17.12 -4.37 0.41
N ALA A 88 16.84 -5.16 1.44
CA ALA A 88 17.81 -5.50 2.47
C ALA A 88 17.97 -7.01 2.58
N ALA A 89 19.19 -7.42 2.91
CA ALA A 89 19.49 -8.81 3.21
C ALA A 89 20.02 -8.90 4.64
N GLN A 90 19.63 -9.93 5.39
CA GLN A 90 20.15 -10.18 6.73
C GLN A 90 20.70 -11.60 6.81
N ILE A 91 21.94 -11.72 7.28
CA ILE A 91 22.56 -13.00 7.55
C ILE A 91 22.30 -13.37 9.00
N GLN A 92 21.80 -14.58 9.24
CA GLN A 92 21.53 -15.09 10.58
C GLN A 92 22.79 -15.01 11.46
N GLY A 93 22.71 -14.24 12.55
CA GLY A 93 23.80 -14.09 13.55
C GLY A 93 24.96 -13.16 13.17
N LYS A 94 25.01 -12.62 11.94
CA LYS A 94 26.11 -11.75 11.48
C LYS A 94 25.70 -10.30 11.19
N GLY A 95 24.40 -10.03 11.05
CA GLY A 95 23.86 -8.70 10.82
C GLY A 95 23.33 -8.50 9.40
N SER A 96 22.98 -7.25 9.06
CA SER A 96 22.45 -6.90 7.75
C SER A 96 23.56 -6.60 6.74
N LEU A 97 23.35 -7.03 5.50
CA LEU A 97 24.13 -6.57 4.37
C LEU A 97 23.71 -5.15 4.01
N ARG A 98 24.60 -4.43 3.32
CA ARG A 98 24.33 -3.10 2.80
C ARG A 98 23.02 -3.12 1.99
N PRO A 99 22.01 -2.32 2.35
CA PRO A 99 20.75 -2.32 1.63
C PRO A 99 20.89 -1.55 0.30
N LEU A 100 20.09 -1.96 -0.68
CA LEU A 100 19.97 -1.31 -1.97
C LEU A 100 18.74 -0.39 -1.97
N GLN A 101 18.95 0.90 -2.26
CA GLN A 101 17.86 1.87 -2.40
C GLN A 101 17.54 2.10 -3.89
N LYS A 102 16.25 2.03 -4.23
CA LYS A 102 15.74 2.37 -5.56
C LYS A 102 14.76 3.53 -5.46
N ASN A 103 15.06 4.61 -6.17
CA ASN A 103 14.15 5.74 -6.30
C ASN A 103 13.21 5.50 -7.46
N GLN A 104 11.92 5.29 -7.17
CA GLN A 104 10.90 5.20 -8.21
C GLN A 104 10.37 6.59 -8.52
N ASN A 105 11.16 7.36 -9.27
CA ASN A 105 10.71 8.62 -9.83
C ASN A 105 9.87 8.31 -11.07
N SER A 106 8.54 8.30 -10.93
CA SER A 106 7.63 8.23 -12.08
C SER A 106 7.57 9.59 -12.79
N SER A 107 8.59 9.90 -13.59
CA SER A 107 8.44 10.91 -14.64
C SER A 107 7.61 10.33 -15.77
N LYS A 108 6.28 10.41 -15.65
CA LYS A 108 5.36 10.44 -16.79
C LYS A 108 4.35 11.57 -16.56
N PHE A 109 4.83 12.79 -16.74
CA PHE A 109 3.98 13.86 -17.25
C PHE A 109 4.21 13.85 -18.77
N SER A 110 3.26 13.26 -19.49
CA SER A 110 3.07 13.45 -20.93
C SER A 110 1.71 14.08 -21.14
#